data_AF-A0A085BCT1-F1
#
_entry.id   AF-A0A085BCT1-F1
#
_cell.length_a   1.000
_cell.length_b   1.000
_cell.length_c   1.000
_cell.angle_alpha   90.00
_cell.angle_beta   90.00
_cell.angle_gamma   90.00
#
_symmetry.space_group_name_H-M   'P 1'
#
loop_
_entity.id
_entity.type
_entity.pdbx_description
1 polymer ?
#
loop_
_entity_poly.entity_id
_entity_poly.type
_entity_poly.pdbx_seq_one_letter_code
_entity_poly.pdbx_strand_id
1 'polypeptide(L)'
;MTDKKVAGLWIDGRKAIVVTNHDGQDVSEFEVKETVKADVQHGNSNENAANNVEQTNKAKFYKEIEKIITNSTDLYVTGPGTSQEELRNHLLDTAQYKNLNIKLGTDSQLSEEQVLEEVKSHFNA
;
A
#
# COMPACT_ATOMS: atom_id res chain seq x y z
N MET A 1 -21.49 10.60 12.97
CA MET A 1 -20.26 10.83 12.19
C MET A 1 -19.53 9.51 12.25
N THR A 2 -19.28 8.88 11.11
CA THR A 2 -18.75 7.51 11.10
C THR A 2 -17.24 7.62 11.14
N ASP A 3 -16.65 7.37 12.30
CA ASP A 3 -15.22 7.18 12.52
C ASP A 3 -14.72 6.06 11.60
N LYS A 4 -14.36 6.42 10.36
CA LYS A 4 -13.86 5.48 9.37
C LYS A 4 -12.35 5.60 9.31
N LYS A 5 -11.68 4.47 9.57
CA LYS A 5 -10.25 4.34 9.28
C LYS A 5 -10.10 4.10 7.78
N VAL A 6 -9.45 5.03 7.11
CA VAL A 6 -9.19 4.99 5.68
C VAL A 6 -7.70 5.14 5.44
N ALA A 7 -7.21 4.43 4.43
CA ALA A 7 -5.82 4.44 4.06
C ALA A 7 -5.66 4.76 2.58
N GLY A 8 -4.55 5.37 2.24
CA GLY A 8 -4.11 5.58 0.89
C GLY A 8 -2.64 5.20 0.74
N LEU A 9 -2.22 4.72 -0.42
CA LEU A 9 -0.82 4.42 -0.66
C LEU A 9 -0.43 4.60 -2.11
N TRP A 10 0.86 4.78 -2.32
CA TRP A 10 1.51 4.70 -3.62
C TRP A 10 2.50 3.54 -3.64
N ILE A 11 2.53 2.76 -4.71
CA ILE A 11 3.37 1.56 -4.82
C ILE A 11 3.93 1.37 -6.23
N ASP A 12 5.23 1.08 -6.35
CA ASP A 12 5.90 0.75 -7.63
C ASP A 12 6.52 -0.66 -7.66
N GLY A 13 6.20 -1.49 -6.67
CA GLY A 13 6.73 -2.84 -6.52
C GLY A 13 8.10 -2.91 -5.83
N ARG A 14 8.77 -1.77 -5.61
CA ARG A 14 10.02 -1.68 -4.84
C ARG A 14 9.91 -0.78 -3.62
N LYS A 15 9.04 0.22 -3.68
CA LYS A 15 8.73 1.17 -2.62
C LYS A 15 7.21 1.25 -2.50
N ALA A 16 6.74 1.37 -1.27
CA ALA A 16 5.38 1.77 -0.98
C ALA A 16 5.40 2.93 0.01
N ILE A 17 4.62 3.96 -0.26
CA ILE A 17 4.40 5.09 0.64
C ILE A 17 2.98 4.95 1.15
N VAL A 18 2.80 4.76 2.46
CA VAL A 18 1.49 4.53 3.07
C VAL A 18 1.08 5.76 3.87
N VAL A 19 -0.15 6.21 3.63
CA VAL A 19 -0.80 7.37 4.21
C VAL A 19 -2.08 6.92 4.89
N THR A 20 -2.33 7.37 6.11
CA THR A 20 -3.53 6.97 6.89
C THR A 20 -4.10 8.17 7.62
N ASN A 21 -5.41 8.15 7.90
CA ASN A 21 -6.01 9.15 8.77
C ASN A 21 -5.73 8.84 10.25
N HIS A 22 -5.58 9.88 11.08
CA HIS A 22 -5.23 9.72 12.49
C HIS A 22 -6.39 9.10 13.30
N ASP A 23 -6.20 7.85 13.73
CA ASP A 23 -7.00 7.04 14.67
C ASP A 23 -8.54 7.25 14.64
N GLY A 24 -9.10 7.46 13.44
CA GLY A 24 -10.54 7.54 13.22
C GLY A 24 -11.23 8.83 13.70
N GLN A 25 -10.51 9.82 14.23
CA GLN A 25 -11.13 11.04 14.79
C GLN A 25 -11.62 12.02 13.73
N ASP A 26 -10.86 12.20 12.65
CA ASP A 26 -11.27 13.06 11.54
C ASP A 26 -10.66 12.56 10.22
N VAL A 27 -11.44 12.61 9.13
CA VAL A 27 -10.96 12.20 7.79
C VAL A 27 -10.06 13.30 7.20
N SER A 28 -10.09 14.52 7.74
CA SER A 28 -9.28 15.66 7.29
C SER A 28 -7.79 15.57 7.63
N GLU A 29 -7.41 14.72 8.59
CA GLU A 29 -6.03 14.62 9.07
C GLU A 29 -5.35 13.34 8.57
N PHE A 30 -4.88 13.39 7.33
CA PHE A 30 -3.96 12.39 6.77
C PHE A 30 -2.50 12.75 7.05
N GLU A 31 -1.70 11.73 7.34
CA GLU A 31 -0.25 11.81 7.48
C GLU A 31 0.43 10.60 6.81
N VAL A 32 1.66 10.79 6.35
CA VAL A 32 2.51 9.70 5.87
C VAL A 32 2.88 8.84 7.06
N LYS A 33 2.33 7.63 7.14
CA LYS A 33 2.51 6.73 8.26
C LYS A 33 3.87 6.06 8.22
N GLU A 34 4.19 5.48 7.06
CA GLU A 34 5.45 4.77 6.85
C GLU A 34 5.74 4.60 5.35
N THR A 35 7.03 4.56 5.03
CA THR A 35 7.53 4.24 3.69
C THR A 35 8.20 2.87 3.73
N VAL A 36 7.54 1.87 3.15
CA VAL A 36 8.02 0.49 3.04
C VAL A 36 8.94 0.35 1.82
N LYS A 37 10.06 -0.34 1.97
CA LYS A 37 10.96 -0.70 0.86
C LYS A 37 11.03 -2.21 0.74
N ALA A 38 10.95 -2.73 -0.48
CA ALA A 38 11.15 -4.13 -0.75
C ALA A 38 12.60 -4.53 -0.44
N ASP A 39 12.78 -5.64 0.29
CA ASP A 39 14.09 -6.19 0.55
C ASP A 39 14.68 -6.72 -0.77
N VAL A 40 15.85 -6.21 -1.17
CA VAL A 40 16.58 -6.73 -2.32
C VAL A 40 17.78 -7.48 -1.77
N GLN A 41 17.58 -8.75 -1.44
CA GLN A 41 18.66 -9.61 -0.98
C GLN A 41 19.54 -10.01 -2.16
N HIS A 42 20.73 -9.42 -2.24
CA HIS A 42 21.75 -9.76 -3.20
C HIS A 42 22.52 -10.98 -2.67
N GLY A 43 22.11 -12.19 -3.03
CA GLY A 43 22.68 -13.39 -2.40
C GLY A 43 22.50 -14.70 -3.17
N ASN A 44 23.59 -15.13 -3.79
CA ASN A 44 23.94 -16.46 -4.36
C ASN A 44 23.63 -16.71 -5.83
N SER A 45 24.68 -17.15 -6.55
CA SER A 45 24.84 -17.32 -8.00
C SER A 45 23.98 -18.42 -8.65
N ASN A 46 22.77 -18.69 -8.15
CA ASN A 46 21.90 -19.74 -8.67
C ASN A 46 20.53 -19.15 -9.06
N GLU A 47 20.21 -19.12 -10.35
CA GLU A 47 19.00 -18.47 -10.90
C GLU A 47 17.69 -18.97 -10.25
N ASN A 48 17.65 -20.24 -9.83
CA ASN A 48 16.47 -20.83 -9.19
C ASN A 48 16.31 -20.36 -7.72
N ALA A 49 17.42 -20.09 -7.04
CA ALA A 49 17.40 -19.51 -5.70
C ALA A 49 16.97 -18.04 -5.75
N ALA A 50 17.44 -17.29 -6.76
CA ALA A 50 17.07 -15.89 -6.95
C ALA A 50 15.55 -15.70 -7.11
N ASN A 51 14.91 -16.50 -7.97
CA ASN A 51 13.45 -16.43 -8.18
C ASN A 51 12.63 -16.71 -6.90
N ASN A 52 13.07 -17.66 -6.07
CA ASN A 52 12.39 -17.96 -4.80
C ASN A 52 12.58 -16.83 -3.78
N VAL A 53 13.77 -16.21 -3.76
CA VAL A 53 14.06 -15.05 -2.90
C VAL A 53 13.22 -13.84 -3.30
N GLU A 54 13.09 -13.55 -4.60
CA GLU A 54 12.28 -12.44 -5.10
C GLU A 54 10.81 -12.58 -4.72
N GLN A 55 10.22 -13.77 -4.88
CA GLN A 55 8.84 -14.02 -4.46
C GLN A 55 8.67 -13.87 -2.94
N THR A 56 9.61 -14.39 -2.16
CA THR A 56 9.60 -14.26 -0.70
C THR A 56 9.68 -12.80 -0.27
N ASN A 57 10.52 -12.01 -0.92
CA ASN A 57 10.70 -10.59 -0.61
C ASN A 57 9.47 -9.77 -1.01
N LYS A 58 8.85 -10.07 -2.15
CA LYS A 58 7.57 -9.47 -2.54
C LYS A 58 6.48 -9.77 -1.51
N ALA A 59 6.37 -11.03 -1.06
CA ALA A 59 5.39 -11.41 -0.04
C ALA A 59 5.65 -10.69 1.31
N LYS A 60 6.91 -10.55 1.73
CA LYS A 60 7.27 -9.76 2.92
C LYS A 60 6.89 -8.29 2.74
N PHE A 61 7.20 -7.72 1.59
CA PHE A 61 6.89 -6.33 1.26
C PHE A 61 5.40 -6.04 1.38
N TYR A 62 4.54 -6.89 0.81
CA TYR A 62 3.09 -6.73 0.94
C TYR A 62 2.61 -6.93 2.38
N LYS A 63 3.17 -7.87 3.14
CA LYS A 63 2.84 -8.04 4.56
C LYS A 63 3.15 -6.82 5.41
N GLU A 64 4.21 -6.07 5.13
CA GLU A 64 4.48 -4.83 5.85
C GLU A 64 3.42 -3.77 5.53
N ILE A 65 3.00 -3.65 4.26
CA ILE A 65 1.90 -2.76 3.87
C ILE A 65 0.60 -3.14 4.60
N GLU A 66 0.27 -4.43 4.62
CA GLU A 66 -0.89 -4.96 5.34
C GLU A 66 -0.91 -4.50 6.80
N LYS A 67 0.21 -4.65 7.52
CA LYS A 67 0.29 -4.24 8.94
C LYS A 67 -0.07 -2.77 9.14
N ILE A 68 0.35 -1.90 8.22
CA ILE A 68 0.10 -0.46 8.33
C ILE A 68 -1.37 -0.12 8.08
N ILE A 69 -2.00 -0.76 7.09
CA ILE A 69 -3.40 -0.49 6.72
C ILE A 69 -4.42 -1.28 7.57
N THR A 70 -3.98 -2.00 8.60
CA THR A 70 -4.84 -2.82 9.46
C THR A 70 -6.06 -2.04 9.96
N ASN A 71 -7.24 -2.67 9.93
CA ASN A 71 -8.53 -2.08 10.30
C ASN A 71 -9.06 -0.94 9.40
N SER A 72 -8.41 -0.67 8.26
CA SER A 72 -8.97 0.29 7.28
C SER A 72 -10.18 -0.30 6.59
N THR A 73 -11.22 0.50 6.36
CA THR A 73 -12.42 0.10 5.61
C THR A 73 -12.29 0.40 4.12
N ASP A 74 -11.57 1.47 3.79
CA ASP A 74 -11.35 1.94 2.43
C ASP A 74 -9.85 2.12 2.21
N LEU A 75 -9.39 1.66 1.04
CA LEU A 75 -8.00 1.75 0.61
C LEU A 75 -7.93 2.39 -0.78
N TYR A 76 -7.17 3.47 -0.91
CA TYR A 76 -6.86 4.05 -2.21
C TYR A 76 -5.42 3.72 -2.61
N VAL A 77 -5.24 3.06 -3.75
CA VAL A 77 -3.95 2.56 -4.23
C VAL A 77 -3.56 3.31 -5.51
N THR A 78 -2.37 3.89 -5.53
CA THR A 78 -1.78 4.62 -6.66
C THR A 78 -0.42 4.04 -7.04
N GLY A 79 0.11 4.41 -8.21
CA GLY A 79 1.36 3.90 -8.77
C GLY A 79 1.14 2.98 -9.98
N PRO A 80 2.19 2.38 -10.57
CA PRO A 80 2.05 1.56 -11.78
C PRO A 80 0.91 0.54 -11.71
N GLY A 81 0.05 0.50 -12.74
CA GLY A 81 -1.16 -0.34 -12.76
C GLY A 81 -0.90 -1.81 -12.41
N THR A 82 0.21 -2.37 -12.88
CA THR A 82 0.63 -3.73 -12.51
C THR A 82 0.85 -3.92 -11.02
N SER A 83 1.48 -2.96 -10.34
CA SER A 83 1.69 -3.00 -8.89
C SER A 83 0.40 -2.78 -8.11
N GLN A 84 -0.48 -1.92 -8.62
CA GLN A 84 -1.82 -1.73 -8.05
C GLN A 84 -2.64 -3.03 -8.08
N GLU A 85 -2.69 -3.68 -9.24
CA GLU A 85 -3.44 -4.93 -9.43
C GLU A 85 -2.87 -6.08 -8.59
N GLU A 86 -1.55 -6.24 -8.56
CA GLU A 86 -0.89 -7.26 -7.74
C GLU A 86 -1.20 -7.09 -6.25
N LEU A 87 -1.09 -5.86 -5.72
CA LEU A 87 -1.41 -5.58 -4.32
C LEU A 87 -2.89 -5.83 -4.04
N ARG A 88 -3.77 -5.36 -4.93
CA ARG A 88 -5.23 -5.58 -4.79
C ARG A 88 -5.55 -7.07 -4.72
N ASN A 89 -4.99 -7.87 -5.63
CA ASN A 89 -5.22 -9.31 -5.64
C ASN A 89 -4.68 -9.96 -4.36
N HIS A 90 -3.50 -9.56 -3.89
CA HIS A 90 -2.94 -10.03 -2.62
C HIS A 90 -3.88 -9.75 -1.44
N LEU A 91 -4.36 -8.51 -1.31
CA LEU A 91 -5.27 -8.12 -0.24
C LEU A 91 -6.60 -8.87 -0.31
N LEU A 92 -7.18 -9.03 -1.51
CA LEU A 92 -8.45 -9.74 -1.66
C LEU A 92 -8.34 -11.26 -1.40
N ASP A 93 -7.15 -11.84 -1.58
CA ASP A 93 -6.84 -13.23 -1.19
C ASP A 93 -6.69 -13.36 0.34
N THR A 94 -6.20 -12.31 1.01
CA THR A 94 -6.08 -12.27 2.47
C THR A 94 -7.46 -12.11 3.14
N ALA A 95 -7.87 -13.10 3.94
CA ALA A 95 -9.18 -13.14 4.58
C ALA A 95 -9.56 -11.88 5.39
N GLN A 96 -8.58 -11.22 6.02
CA GLN A 96 -8.80 -10.00 6.80
C GLN A 96 -9.19 -8.77 5.95
N TYR A 97 -8.78 -8.73 4.67
CA TYR A 97 -9.02 -7.62 3.75
C TYR A 97 -10.05 -7.95 2.67
N LYS A 98 -10.71 -9.10 2.76
CA LYS A 98 -11.71 -9.54 1.77
C LYS A 98 -12.88 -8.56 1.57
N ASN A 99 -13.20 -7.77 2.60
CA ASN A 99 -14.23 -6.73 2.56
C ASN A 99 -13.66 -5.31 2.44
N LEU A 100 -12.34 -5.16 2.23
CA LEU A 100 -11.69 -3.87 2.06
C LEU A 100 -12.16 -3.24 0.75
N ASN A 101 -12.65 -2.00 0.80
CA ASN A 101 -13.02 -1.27 -0.41
C ASN A 101 -11.76 -0.68 -1.06
N ILE A 102 -11.20 -1.41 -2.02
CA ILE A 102 -9.98 -1.02 -2.72
C ILE A 102 -10.33 -0.20 -3.97
N LYS A 103 -9.82 1.03 -4.02
CA LYS A 103 -9.91 1.94 -5.17
C LYS A 103 -8.54 2.08 -5.80
N LEU A 104 -8.49 1.92 -7.12
CA LEU A 104 -7.28 2.09 -7.92
C LEU A 104 -7.26 3.52 -8.47
N GLY A 105 -6.09 4.14 -8.46
CA GLY A 105 -5.88 5.55 -8.79
C GLY A 105 -4.85 5.74 -9.90
N THR A 106 -4.23 6.92 -9.90
CA THR A 106 -3.23 7.33 -10.89
C THR A 106 -2.01 6.41 -10.94
N ASP A 107 -1.44 6.20 -12.13
CA ASP A 107 -0.20 5.48 -12.34
C ASP A 107 1.07 6.34 -12.27
N SER A 108 0.89 7.65 -12.05
CA SER A 108 1.99 8.61 -11.91
C SER A 108 2.96 8.22 -10.77
N GLN A 109 4.23 8.54 -10.97
CA GLN A 109 5.22 8.49 -9.90
C GLN A 109 5.02 9.69 -8.96
N LEU A 110 4.73 9.43 -7.69
CA LEU A 110 4.44 10.45 -6.70
C LEU A 110 5.48 10.45 -5.56
N SER A 111 5.84 11.64 -5.10
CA SER A 111 6.62 11.84 -3.86
C SER A 111 5.72 11.73 -2.63
N GLU A 112 6.30 11.57 -1.44
CA GLU A 112 5.52 11.40 -0.19
C GLU A 112 4.47 12.50 0.02
N GLU A 113 4.83 13.77 -0.22
CA GLU A 113 3.91 14.91 -0.15
C GLU A 113 2.77 14.82 -1.20
N GLN A 114 3.10 14.41 -2.43
CA GLN A 114 2.13 14.28 -3.51
C GLN A 114 1.18 13.11 -3.29
N VAL A 115 1.66 12.00 -2.71
CA VAL A 115 0.80 10.88 -2.29
C VAL A 115 -0.17 11.35 -1.23
N LEU A 116 0.31 12.13 -0.24
CA LEU A 116 -0.54 12.69 0.80
C LEU A 116 -1.64 13.57 0.21
N GLU A 117 -1.30 14.50 -0.69
CA GLU A 117 -2.25 15.38 -1.35
C GLU A 117 -3.27 14.62 -2.21
N GLU A 118 -2.81 13.64 -2.98
CA GLU A 118 -3.67 12.80 -3.83
C GLU A 118 -4.66 11.97 -2.99
N VAL A 119 -4.20 11.41 -1.87
CA VAL A 119 -5.06 10.68 -0.93
C VAL A 119 -6.07 11.61 -0.27
N LYS A 120 -5.65 12.80 0.19
CA LYS A 120 -6.56 13.82 0.73
C LYS A 120 -7.62 14.22 -0.29
N SER A 121 -7.21 14.47 -1.54
CA SER A 121 -8.12 14.81 -2.63
C SER A 121 -9.15 13.70 -2.89
N HIS A 122 -8.71 12.44 -2.90
CA HIS A 122 -9.60 11.28 -3.10
C HIS A 122 -10.68 11.19 -2.00
N PHE A 123 -10.29 11.39 -0.74
CA PHE A 123 -11.20 11.30 0.40
C PHE A 123 -11.93 12.61 0.72
N ASN A 124 -11.76 13.66 -0.09
CA ASN A 124 -12.32 15.01 0.11
C ASN A 124 -11.97 15.58 1.51
N ALA A 125 -10.72 15.41 1.90
CA ALA A 125 -10.15 15.77 3.19
C ALA A 125 -9.27 17.03 3.12
#